data_AF-A0A0D7B3U9-F1
#
_entry.id   AF-A0A0D7B3U9-F1
#
_cell.length_a   1.000
_cell.length_b   1.000
_cell.length_c   1.000
_cell.angle_alpha   90.00
_cell.angle_beta   90.00
_cell.angle_gamma   90.00
#
_symmetry.space_group_name_H-M   'P 1'
#
loop_
_entity.id
_entity.type
_entity.pdbx_description
1 polymer ?
#
loop_
_entity_poly.entity_id
_entity_poly.type
_entity_poly.pdbx_seq_one_letter_code
_entity_poly.pdbx_strand_id
1 'polypeptide(L)'
;MMKHAVKVFDEEQWGPEWDGLVSHWVLLESEGNFKRNTAALPAAPLTKEEREAGTFRRPQTLERWIKDGRPPLVEVAPAEQGKPRKKGGRKDPTAKKPVVLPLLDEDIVLFVNLWESWWAYLQPGWRIDEGGKLSRKQPWQKDWGPLLTYGTNGWISIMCCLWWWRAALEKRASSTDGEQATWREAMLDVLWVIEGIRYHR
;
A
#
# COMPACT_ATOMS: atom_id res chain seq x y z
N MET A 1 -13.70 -8.98 -6.39
CA MET A 1 -12.77 -8.11 -5.62
C MET A 1 -12.11 -7.06 -6.51
N MET A 2 -11.34 -7.42 -7.55
CA MET A 2 -10.67 -6.45 -8.43
C MET A 2 -11.62 -5.44 -9.11
N LYS A 3 -12.73 -5.90 -9.71
CA LYS A 3 -13.72 -4.97 -10.32
C LYS A 3 -14.27 -3.90 -9.36
N HIS A 4 -14.37 -4.23 -8.07
CA HIS A 4 -14.82 -3.28 -7.07
C HIS A 4 -13.70 -2.30 -6.68
N ALA A 5 -12.45 -2.78 -6.58
CA ALA A 5 -11.29 -1.92 -6.32
C ALA A 5 -11.05 -0.93 -7.46
N VAL A 6 -11.16 -1.36 -8.72
CA VAL A 6 -11.06 -0.45 -9.89
C VAL A 6 -12.09 0.65 -9.80
N LYS A 7 -13.36 0.30 -9.56
CA LYS A 7 -14.42 1.29 -9.40
C LYS A 7 -14.11 2.31 -8.28
N VAL A 8 -13.64 1.83 -7.12
CA VAL A 8 -13.28 2.72 -6.01
C VAL A 8 -12.13 3.66 -6.39
N PHE A 9 -11.12 3.15 -7.11
CA PHE A 9 -9.97 3.98 -7.49
C PHE A 9 -10.27 4.97 -8.62
N ASP A 10 -11.16 4.60 -9.55
CA ASP A 10 -11.60 5.46 -10.67
C ASP A 10 -12.52 6.60 -10.20
N GLU A 11 -13.14 6.48 -9.04
CA GLU A 11 -13.98 7.53 -8.45
C GLU A 11 -13.14 8.69 -7.86
N GLU A 12 -11.84 8.48 -7.64
CA GLU A 12 -10.94 9.46 -7.02
C GLU A 12 -10.36 10.43 -8.05
N GLN A 13 -10.33 11.73 -7.73
CA GLN A 13 -9.79 12.79 -8.59
C GLN A 13 -8.47 13.34 -8.05
N TRP A 14 -7.46 12.47 -7.90
CA TRP A 14 -6.16 12.85 -7.32
C TRP A 14 -5.09 13.29 -8.33
N GLY A 15 -5.47 13.39 -9.61
CA GLY A 15 -4.63 13.94 -10.67
C GLY A 15 -4.15 12.88 -11.68
N PRO A 16 -3.53 13.33 -12.78
CA PRO A 16 -3.23 12.48 -13.92
C PRO A 16 -2.25 11.35 -13.61
N GLU A 17 -1.37 11.53 -12.61
CA GLU A 17 -0.42 10.49 -12.22
C GLU A 17 -1.10 9.34 -11.46
N TRP A 18 -2.15 9.63 -10.69
CA TRP A 18 -3.00 8.60 -10.09
C TRP A 18 -3.76 7.82 -11.17
N ASP A 19 -4.36 8.53 -12.12
CA ASP A 19 -5.09 7.92 -13.25
C ASP A 19 -4.16 7.02 -14.09
N GLY A 20 -2.93 7.49 -14.34
CA GLY A 20 -1.88 6.72 -14.98
C GLY A 20 -1.54 5.46 -14.20
N LEU A 21 -1.34 5.57 -12.88
CA LEU A 21 -1.02 4.44 -12.02
C LEU A 21 -2.15 3.39 -12.01
N VAL A 22 -3.40 3.81 -11.85
CA VAL A 22 -4.58 2.92 -11.90
C VAL A 22 -4.68 2.24 -13.26
N SER A 23 -4.50 2.98 -14.34
CA SER A 23 -4.53 2.44 -15.71
C SER A 23 -3.46 1.38 -15.94
N HIS A 24 -2.21 1.66 -15.53
CA HIS A 24 -1.11 0.69 -15.63
C HIS A 24 -1.35 -0.55 -14.79
N TRP A 25 -1.91 -0.39 -13.59
CA TRP A 25 -2.25 -1.52 -12.73
C TRP A 25 -3.35 -2.40 -13.32
N VAL A 26 -4.43 -1.80 -13.85
CA VAL A 26 -5.50 -2.55 -14.51
C VAL A 26 -4.95 -3.34 -15.69
N LEU A 27 -4.11 -2.71 -16.52
CA LEU A 27 -3.48 -3.36 -17.65
C LEU A 27 -2.57 -4.52 -17.21
N LEU A 28 -1.72 -4.30 -16.20
CA LEU A 28 -0.86 -5.32 -15.61
C LEU A 28 -1.65 -6.57 -15.16
N GLU A 29 -2.73 -6.38 -14.41
CA GLU A 29 -3.55 -7.48 -13.89
C GLU A 29 -4.36 -8.16 -15.00
N SER A 30 -4.78 -7.41 -16.02
CA SER A 30 -5.51 -7.94 -17.18
C SER A 30 -4.67 -8.93 -18.00
N GLU A 31 -3.36 -8.69 -18.12
CA GLU A 31 -2.42 -9.63 -18.75
C GLU A 31 -2.36 -10.97 -18.00
N GLY A 32 -2.56 -10.95 -16.68
CA GLY A 32 -2.69 -12.12 -15.82
C GLY A 32 -4.10 -12.74 -15.82
N ASN A 33 -5.01 -12.27 -16.69
CA ASN A 33 -6.44 -12.59 -16.72
C ASN A 33 -7.14 -12.39 -15.37
N PHE A 34 -6.59 -11.59 -14.46
CA PHE A 34 -7.03 -11.49 -13.06
C PHE A 34 -7.11 -12.86 -12.35
N LYS A 35 -6.45 -13.90 -12.88
CA LYS A 35 -6.62 -15.32 -12.52
C LYS A 35 -5.33 -16.00 -12.07
N ARG A 36 -4.18 -15.33 -12.17
CA ARG A 36 -2.93 -15.85 -11.62
C ARG A 36 -3.02 -15.90 -10.09
N ASN A 37 -3.32 -17.07 -9.54
CA ASN A 37 -3.07 -17.41 -8.14
C ASN A 37 -1.55 -17.44 -7.94
N THR A 38 -0.92 -16.28 -7.85
CA THR A 38 0.48 -16.16 -7.46
C THR A 38 0.58 -15.94 -5.96
N ALA A 39 1.75 -16.32 -5.42
CA ALA A 39 2.09 -16.14 -4.02
C ALA A 39 1.86 -14.68 -3.59
N ALA A 40 1.40 -14.50 -2.35
CA ALA A 40 1.25 -13.17 -1.77
C ALA A 40 2.55 -12.38 -1.83
N LEU A 41 2.51 -11.05 -1.95
CA LEU A 41 3.70 -10.23 -1.69
C LEU A 41 4.02 -10.26 -0.19
N PRO A 42 5.29 -10.32 0.20
CA PRO A 42 6.39 -10.78 -0.65
C PRO A 42 6.24 -12.28 -0.92
N ALA A 43 6.67 -12.72 -2.11
CA ALA A 43 6.58 -14.12 -2.54
C ALA A 43 6.97 -15.08 -1.41
N ALA A 44 6.32 -16.25 -1.34
CA ALA A 44 6.55 -17.20 -0.26
C ALA A 44 8.06 -17.44 -0.14
N PRO A 45 8.66 -17.13 1.02
CA PRO A 45 10.10 -17.14 1.17
C PRO A 45 10.62 -18.56 0.91
N LEU A 46 11.59 -18.66 0.00
CA LEU A 46 12.19 -19.90 -0.47
C LEU A 46 13.11 -20.49 0.60
N THR A 47 13.68 -19.63 1.44
CA THR A 47 14.56 -20.02 2.56
C THR A 47 13.95 -19.68 3.93
N LYS A 48 14.53 -20.28 4.98
CA LYS A 48 14.12 -19.99 6.36
C LYS A 48 14.53 -18.56 6.76
N GLU A 49 15.67 -18.11 6.28
CA GLU A 49 16.19 -16.76 6.48
C GLU A 49 15.27 -15.71 5.79
N GLU A 50 14.78 -16.00 4.58
CA GLU A 50 13.80 -15.15 3.90
C GLU A 50 12.44 -15.16 4.60
N ARG A 51 12.05 -16.27 5.28
CA ARG A 51 10.82 -16.35 6.11
C ARG A 51 10.92 -15.46 7.33
N GLU A 52 12.05 -15.52 7.99
CA GLU A 52 12.33 -14.68 9.15
C GLU A 52 12.42 -13.20 8.72
N ALA A 53 13.05 -12.88 7.57
CA ALA A 53 13.12 -11.50 7.04
C ALA A 53 11.77 -10.95 6.52
N GLY A 54 10.98 -11.78 5.82
CA GLY A 54 9.71 -11.39 5.20
C GLY A 54 8.55 -11.21 6.18
N THR A 55 8.65 -11.83 7.37
CA THR A 55 7.72 -11.60 8.49
C THR A 55 8.14 -10.42 9.37
N PHE A 56 9.41 -10.02 9.34
CA PHE A 56 9.95 -8.98 10.25
C PHE A 56 9.68 -7.53 9.82
N ARG A 57 9.17 -7.28 8.60
CA ARG A 57 9.07 -5.92 8.04
C ARG A 57 7.72 -5.52 7.47
N ARG A 58 6.70 -6.36 7.55
CA ARG A 58 5.35 -5.89 7.19
C ARG A 58 4.85 -5.01 8.34
N PRO A 59 4.42 -3.77 8.06
CA PRO A 59 3.83 -2.90 9.07
C PRO A 59 2.71 -3.65 9.78
N GLN A 60 2.66 -3.70 11.12
CA GLN A 60 1.52 -4.36 11.77
C GLN A 60 0.19 -3.72 11.36
N THR A 61 0.16 -2.42 11.06
CA THR A 61 -1.02 -1.74 10.52
C THR A 61 -1.37 -2.24 9.13
N LEU A 62 -0.40 -2.42 8.24
CA LEU A 62 -0.61 -2.99 6.90
C LEU A 62 -0.95 -4.48 6.96
N GLU A 63 -0.29 -5.22 7.85
CA GLU A 63 -0.53 -6.63 8.08
C GLU A 63 -1.92 -6.85 8.67
N ARG A 64 -2.34 -6.05 9.66
CA ARG A 64 -3.72 -6.01 10.16
C ARG A 64 -4.68 -5.58 9.06
N TRP A 65 -4.39 -4.54 8.30
CA TRP A 65 -5.24 -4.10 7.21
C TRP A 65 -5.41 -5.18 6.12
N ILE A 66 -4.34 -5.90 5.74
CA ILE A 66 -4.36 -7.03 4.80
C ILE A 66 -5.06 -8.26 5.41
N LYS A 67 -4.68 -8.69 6.62
CA LYS A 67 -5.25 -9.87 7.33
C LYS A 67 -6.71 -9.68 7.72
N ASP A 68 -7.09 -8.47 8.10
CA ASP A 68 -8.45 -8.11 8.49
C ASP A 68 -9.33 -7.81 7.27
N GLY A 69 -8.80 -7.98 6.05
CA GLY A 69 -9.59 -7.89 4.82
C GLY A 69 -10.05 -6.48 4.52
N ARG A 70 -9.20 -5.48 4.79
CA ARG A 70 -9.44 -4.06 4.47
C ARG A 70 -10.60 -3.53 5.31
N PRO A 71 -10.44 -3.43 6.65
CA PRO A 71 -11.53 -3.04 7.54
C PRO A 71 -12.12 -1.70 7.07
N PRO A 72 -13.46 -1.55 7.11
CA PRO A 72 -14.12 -0.36 6.63
C PRO A 72 -13.61 0.88 7.37
N LEU A 73 -13.34 1.94 6.60
CA LEU A 73 -13.06 3.26 7.13
C LEU A 73 -14.35 3.80 7.72
N VAL A 74 -14.36 4.12 9.01
CA VAL A 74 -15.52 4.70 9.68
C VAL A 74 -15.15 6.12 10.09
N GLU A 75 -15.88 7.08 9.52
CA GLU A 75 -15.81 8.47 9.95
C GLU A 75 -16.51 8.61 11.30
N VAL A 76 -15.84 9.27 12.25
CA VAL A 76 -16.41 9.54 13.57
C VAL A 76 -16.46 11.04 13.77
N ALA A 77 -17.62 11.53 14.23
CA ALA A 77 -17.86 12.95 14.44
C ALA A 77 -16.80 13.57 15.39
N PRO A 78 -16.42 14.85 15.20
CA PRO A 78 -15.37 15.51 15.98
C PRO A 78 -15.56 15.43 17.50
N ALA A 79 -16.81 15.37 17.96
CA ALA A 79 -17.18 15.31 19.38
C ALA A 79 -16.83 13.98 20.09
N GLU A 80 -16.37 12.95 19.37
CA GLU A 80 -15.91 11.69 19.96
C GLU A 80 -14.39 11.47 19.85
N GLN A 81 -13.68 12.36 19.15
CA GLN A 81 -12.22 12.34 19.06
C GLN A 81 -11.63 12.68 20.45
N GLY A 82 -10.84 11.77 21.00
CA GLY A 82 -10.20 11.93 22.33
C GLY A 82 -10.97 11.38 23.54
N LYS A 83 -12.18 10.82 23.36
CA LYS A 83 -12.87 10.13 24.47
C LYS A 83 -12.20 8.78 24.75
N PRO A 84 -11.92 8.42 26.01
CA PRO A 84 -11.41 7.09 26.34
C PRO A 84 -12.41 6.04 25.86
N ARG A 85 -11.94 5.09 25.03
CA ARG A 85 -12.75 3.98 24.51
C ARG A 85 -13.48 3.29 25.66
N LYS A 86 -14.82 3.40 25.70
CA LYS A 86 -15.65 2.72 26.71
C LYS A 86 -15.37 1.21 26.67
N LYS A 87 -14.78 0.67 27.74
CA LYS A 87 -14.64 -0.78 27.96
C LYS A 87 -15.98 -1.30 28.50
N GLY A 88 -16.89 -1.71 27.63
CA GLY A 88 -18.14 -2.32 28.06
C GLY A 88 -18.87 -3.01 26.92
N GLY A 89 -19.01 -4.33 27.02
CA GLY A 89 -19.74 -5.16 26.07
C GLY A 89 -19.00 -6.44 25.75
N ARG A 90 -19.68 -7.59 25.90
CA ARG A 90 -19.20 -8.91 25.49
C ARG A 90 -18.97 -8.86 23.98
N LYS A 91 -17.71 -8.74 23.56
CA LYS A 91 -17.33 -8.59 22.15
C LYS A 91 -17.38 -9.95 21.48
N ASP A 92 -18.08 -10.03 20.36
CA ASP A 92 -17.91 -11.12 19.42
C ASP A 92 -16.42 -11.17 19.04
N PRO A 93 -15.71 -12.27 19.31
CA PRO A 93 -14.28 -12.40 19.01
C PRO A 93 -13.97 -12.36 17.51
N THR A 94 -15.01 -12.43 16.65
CA THR A 94 -14.88 -12.36 15.19
C THR A 94 -15.18 -10.96 14.61
N ALA A 95 -15.73 -10.04 15.40
CA ALA A 95 -16.06 -8.69 14.94
C ALA A 95 -14.80 -7.80 14.84
N LYS A 96 -14.40 -7.55 13.59
CA LYS A 96 -13.22 -6.74 13.23
C LYS A 96 -13.42 -5.28 13.65
N LYS A 97 -12.40 -4.64 14.24
CA LYS A 97 -12.47 -3.23 14.62
C LYS A 97 -12.29 -2.34 13.38
N PRO A 98 -13.21 -1.42 13.09
CA PRO A 98 -13.02 -0.46 12.00
C PRO A 98 -11.84 0.47 12.30
N VAL A 99 -11.20 0.95 11.23
CA VAL A 99 -10.22 2.05 11.31
C VAL A 99 -11.02 3.35 11.39
N VAL A 100 -10.81 4.08 12.47
CA VAL A 100 -11.49 5.35 12.72
C VAL A 100 -10.69 6.47 12.07
N LEU A 101 -11.36 7.32 11.31
CA LEU A 101 -10.79 8.52 10.71
C LEU A 101 -11.37 9.79 11.37
N PRO A 102 -10.59 10.89 11.45
CA PRO A 102 -9.19 11.04 11.05
C PRO A 102 -8.22 10.26 11.95
N LEU A 103 -7.06 9.87 11.39
CA LEU A 103 -5.98 9.27 12.17
C LEU A 103 -5.26 10.31 13.01
N LEU A 104 -4.62 9.84 14.09
CA LEU A 104 -3.68 10.64 14.86
C LEU A 104 -2.37 10.84 14.08
N ASP A 105 -1.65 11.92 14.39
CA ASP A 105 -0.36 12.23 13.75
C ASP A 105 0.67 11.12 13.96
N GLU A 106 0.68 10.48 15.13
CA GLU A 106 1.56 9.33 15.41
C GLU A 106 1.23 8.11 14.54
N ASP A 107 -0.05 7.88 14.23
CA ASP A 107 -0.48 6.75 13.42
C ASP A 107 -0.08 6.93 11.94
N ILE A 108 -0.16 8.16 11.41
CA ILE A 108 0.28 8.43 10.04
C ILE A 108 1.80 8.30 9.93
N VAL A 109 2.57 8.86 10.88
CA VAL A 109 4.03 8.80 10.87
C VAL A 109 4.48 7.35 10.94
N LEU A 110 3.86 6.57 11.83
CA LEU A 110 4.13 5.15 11.93
C LEU A 110 3.83 4.44 10.60
N PHE A 111 2.68 4.70 9.97
CA PHE A 111 2.32 4.11 8.69
C PHE A 111 3.32 4.43 7.58
N VAL A 112 3.76 5.69 7.45
CA VAL A 112 4.68 6.13 6.38
C VAL A 112 6.03 5.41 6.50
N ASN A 113 6.67 5.45 7.67
CA ASN A 113 7.97 4.79 7.91
C ASN A 113 7.93 3.29 7.58
N LEU A 114 6.81 2.68 7.92
CA LEU A 114 6.52 1.29 7.74
C LEU A 114 6.26 0.95 6.26
N TRP A 115 5.51 1.78 5.55
CA TRP A 115 5.31 1.67 4.10
C TRP A 115 6.62 1.82 3.34
N GLU A 116 7.44 2.83 3.68
CA GLU A 116 8.76 3.05 3.06
C GLU A 116 9.68 1.84 3.23
N SER A 117 9.74 1.29 4.45
CA SER A 117 10.53 0.09 4.75
C SER A 117 10.07 -1.12 3.95
N TRP A 118 8.77 -1.30 3.81
CA TRP A 118 8.19 -2.39 3.03
C TRP A 118 8.41 -2.19 1.53
N TRP A 119 8.18 -0.98 1.02
CA TRP A 119 8.37 -0.65 -0.38
C TRP A 119 9.83 -0.83 -0.81
N ALA A 120 10.79 -0.36 0.00
CA ALA A 120 12.22 -0.57 -0.22
C ALA A 120 12.60 -2.05 -0.24
N TYR A 121 12.03 -2.86 0.65
CA TYR A 121 12.26 -4.30 0.69
C TYR A 121 11.76 -5.03 -0.58
N LEU A 122 10.71 -4.52 -1.23
CA LEU A 122 10.22 -5.08 -2.49
C LEU A 122 11.09 -4.71 -3.69
N GLN A 123 11.97 -3.73 -3.59
CA GLN A 123 12.73 -3.27 -4.74
C GLN A 123 13.88 -4.21 -5.09
N PRO A 124 14.14 -4.41 -6.39
CA PRO A 124 15.30 -5.17 -6.81
C PRO A 124 16.59 -4.38 -6.50
N GLY A 125 17.67 -5.11 -6.24
CA GLY A 125 18.94 -4.52 -5.80
C GLY A 125 19.53 -3.50 -6.78
N TRP A 126 19.27 -3.64 -8.09
CA TRP A 126 19.75 -2.70 -9.10
C TRP A 126 19.10 -1.31 -8.99
N ARG A 127 17.97 -1.14 -8.29
CA ARG A 127 17.39 0.20 -8.08
C ARG A 127 18.08 1.01 -6.99
N ILE A 128 18.91 0.36 -6.17
CA ILE A 128 19.55 0.98 -5.01
C ILE A 128 20.77 1.75 -5.51
N ASP A 129 20.82 3.05 -5.21
CA ASP A 129 21.99 3.89 -5.51
C ASP A 129 23.11 3.73 -4.47
N GLU A 130 24.25 4.40 -4.70
CA GLU A 130 25.41 4.38 -3.80
C GLU A 130 25.10 4.88 -2.38
N GLY A 131 24.01 5.64 -2.21
CA GLY A 131 23.51 6.13 -0.93
C GLY A 131 22.49 5.22 -0.25
N GLY A 132 22.21 4.03 -0.82
CA GLY A 132 21.22 3.10 -0.30
C GLY A 132 19.77 3.54 -0.56
N LYS A 133 19.55 4.51 -1.45
CA LYS A 133 18.22 5.04 -1.76
C LYS A 133 17.69 4.46 -3.06
N LEU A 134 16.37 4.35 -3.15
CA LEU A 134 15.70 3.97 -4.38
C LEU A 134 15.87 5.08 -5.41
N SER A 135 16.39 4.71 -6.58
CA SER A 135 16.62 5.64 -7.68
C SER A 135 15.75 5.32 -8.89
N ARG A 136 15.20 6.37 -9.50
CA ARG A 136 14.54 6.33 -10.82
C ARG A 136 15.49 6.73 -11.96
N LYS A 137 16.76 7.03 -11.66
CA LYS A 137 17.75 7.49 -12.65
C LYS A 137 18.41 6.35 -13.41
N GLN A 138 18.41 5.15 -12.81
CA GLN A 138 18.97 3.97 -13.46
C GLN A 138 18.00 3.46 -14.53
N PRO A 139 18.50 2.92 -15.66
CA PRO A 139 17.63 2.30 -16.64
C PRO A 139 16.91 1.09 -16.05
N TRP A 140 15.69 0.84 -16.52
CA TRP A 140 14.96 -0.36 -16.17
C TRP A 140 15.75 -1.62 -16.55
N GLN A 141 15.74 -2.61 -15.66
CA GLN A 141 16.28 -3.95 -15.90
C GLN A 141 15.15 -4.98 -15.91
N LYS A 142 15.40 -6.16 -16.47
CA LYS A 142 14.38 -7.22 -16.58
C LYS A 142 14.08 -7.91 -15.24
N ASP A 143 15.05 -7.94 -14.33
CA ASP A 143 14.88 -8.62 -13.04
C ASP A 143 14.18 -7.72 -12.02
N TRP A 144 12.85 -7.79 -12.00
CA TRP A 144 12.02 -7.07 -11.02
C TRP A 144 11.82 -7.84 -9.71
N GLY A 145 12.45 -9.01 -9.56
CA GLY A 145 12.41 -9.83 -8.35
C GLY A 145 11.00 -10.03 -7.79
N PRO A 146 10.75 -9.69 -6.51
CA PRO A 146 9.48 -9.98 -5.84
C PRO A 146 8.30 -9.16 -6.39
N LEU A 147 8.54 -8.11 -7.19
CA LEU A 147 7.47 -7.30 -7.79
C LEU A 147 6.80 -7.96 -9.01
N LEU A 148 7.35 -9.07 -9.52
CA LEU A 148 6.72 -9.93 -10.54
C LEU A 148 5.62 -10.84 -9.97
N THR A 149 4.84 -10.32 -9.02
CA THR A 149 3.74 -11.04 -8.36
C THR A 149 2.39 -10.43 -8.73
N TYR A 150 1.37 -11.29 -8.87
CA TYR A 150 0.01 -10.91 -9.29
C TYR A 150 -1.03 -11.30 -8.21
N GLY A 151 -2.28 -10.88 -8.37
CA GLY A 151 -3.41 -11.40 -7.58
C GLY A 151 -3.68 -10.68 -6.25
N THR A 152 -4.45 -11.31 -5.36
CA THR A 152 -5.09 -10.69 -4.17
C THR A 152 -4.13 -10.01 -3.20
N ASN A 153 -2.87 -10.43 -3.21
CA ASN A 153 -1.81 -9.91 -2.37
C ASN A 153 -0.64 -9.35 -3.20
N GLY A 154 -0.82 -9.14 -4.51
CA GLY A 154 0.15 -8.51 -5.40
C GLY A 154 -0.02 -6.99 -5.41
N TRP A 155 0.02 -6.39 -6.60
CA TRP A 155 -0.06 -4.96 -6.84
C TRP A 155 -1.28 -4.26 -6.24
N ILE A 156 -2.41 -4.95 -6.13
CA ILE A 156 -3.61 -4.42 -5.46
C ILE A 156 -3.32 -3.97 -4.02
N SER A 157 -2.39 -4.61 -3.31
CA SER A 157 -2.04 -4.21 -1.94
C SER A 157 -1.30 -2.87 -1.93
N ILE A 158 -0.40 -2.64 -2.89
CA ILE A 158 0.33 -1.38 -3.04
C ILE A 158 -0.66 -0.26 -3.38
N MET A 159 -1.54 -0.51 -4.35
CA MET A 159 -2.58 0.44 -4.75
C MET A 159 -3.48 0.85 -3.58
N CYS A 160 -3.95 -0.14 -2.80
CA CYS A 160 -4.77 0.17 -1.65
C CYS A 160 -4.02 0.93 -0.54
N CYS A 161 -2.72 0.70 -0.35
CA CYS A 161 -1.92 1.48 0.60
C CYS A 161 -1.88 2.95 0.22
N LEU A 162 -1.58 3.23 -1.06
CA LEU A 162 -1.51 4.60 -1.57
C LEU A 162 -2.88 5.27 -1.51
N TRP A 163 -3.94 4.56 -1.88
CA TRP A 163 -5.31 5.06 -1.77
C TRP A 163 -5.68 5.40 -0.34
N TRP A 164 -5.45 4.46 0.58
CA TRP A 164 -5.78 4.66 1.98
C TRP A 164 -4.97 5.80 2.60
N TRP A 165 -3.69 5.92 2.26
CA TRP A 165 -2.81 6.99 2.73
C TRP A 165 -3.39 8.35 2.31
N ARG A 166 -3.70 8.53 1.03
CA ARG A 166 -4.27 9.79 0.53
C ARG A 166 -5.60 10.13 1.18
N ALA A 167 -6.52 9.14 1.26
CA ALA A 167 -7.81 9.32 1.89
C ALA A 167 -7.69 9.70 3.38
N ALA A 168 -6.69 9.16 4.09
CA ALA A 168 -6.40 9.54 5.47
C ALA A 168 -5.87 10.98 5.58
N LEU A 169 -5.03 11.43 4.64
CA LEU A 169 -4.54 12.81 4.60
C LEU A 169 -5.67 13.82 4.31
N GLU A 170 -6.58 13.52 3.37
CA GLU A 170 -7.69 14.43 3.04
C GLU A 170 -8.68 14.62 4.21
N LYS A 171 -8.82 13.61 5.06
CA LYS A 171 -9.72 13.65 6.22
C LYS A 171 -9.08 14.21 7.49
N ARG A 172 -7.75 14.33 7.52
CA ARG A 172 -6.99 14.90 8.65
C ARG A 172 -6.86 16.41 8.48
N ALA A 173 -7.41 17.15 9.45
CA ALA A 173 -7.25 18.61 9.49
C ALA A 173 -5.80 19.05 9.74
N SER A 174 -4.97 18.20 10.35
CA SER A 174 -3.54 18.45 10.62
C SER A 174 -2.62 18.12 9.43
N SER A 175 -3.17 17.66 8.30
CA SER A 175 -2.36 17.30 7.14
C SER A 175 -1.62 18.51 6.57
N THR A 176 -0.34 18.32 6.30
CA THR A 176 0.58 19.33 5.79
C THR A 176 0.88 19.14 4.30
N ASP A 177 1.29 20.20 3.62
CA ASP A 177 1.76 20.12 2.23
C ASP A 177 2.96 19.15 2.09
N GLY A 178 3.79 19.05 3.14
CA GLY A 178 4.90 18.11 3.20
C GLY A 178 4.43 16.66 3.15
N GLU A 179 3.42 16.27 3.94
CA GLU A 179 2.86 14.92 3.90
C GLU A 179 2.21 14.59 2.55
N GLN A 180 1.55 15.58 1.93
CA GLN A 180 0.96 15.43 0.60
C GLN A 180 2.05 15.22 -0.47
N ALA A 181 3.16 15.96 -0.37
CA ALA A 181 4.32 15.79 -1.24
C ALA A 181 4.98 14.43 -1.05
N THR A 182 5.12 13.94 0.19
CA THR A 182 5.65 12.60 0.48
C THR A 182 4.78 11.52 -0.13
N TRP A 183 3.45 11.61 0.01
CA TRP A 183 2.53 10.68 -0.66
C TRP A 183 2.68 10.74 -2.18
N ARG A 184 2.80 11.94 -2.75
CA ARG A 184 2.98 12.11 -4.21
C ARG A 184 4.26 11.46 -4.70
N GLU A 185 5.38 11.64 -4.01
CA GLU A 185 6.65 10.99 -4.38
C GLU A 185 6.55 9.46 -4.30
N ALA A 186 5.89 8.92 -3.27
CA ALA A 186 5.60 7.50 -3.16
C ALA A 186 4.79 6.98 -4.35
N MET A 187 3.71 7.69 -4.73
CA MET A 187 2.86 7.36 -5.86
C MET A 187 3.64 7.42 -7.20
N LEU A 188 4.45 8.46 -7.41
CA LEU A 188 5.28 8.60 -8.60
C LEU A 188 6.35 7.50 -8.71
N ASP A 189 6.89 7.03 -7.58
CA ASP A 189 7.83 5.90 -7.59
C ASP A 189 7.13 4.60 -7.98
N VAL A 190 5.94 4.35 -7.43
CA VAL A 190 5.13 3.17 -7.76
C VAL A 190 4.70 3.19 -9.23
N LEU A 191 4.32 4.35 -9.77
CA LEU A 191 4.01 4.54 -11.20
C LEU A 191 5.22 4.17 -12.07
N TRP A 192 6.39 4.70 -11.75
CA TRP A 192 7.61 4.41 -12.50
C TRP A 192 7.97 2.91 -12.48
N VAL A 193 7.76 2.23 -11.35
CA VAL A 193 8.01 0.79 -11.24
C VAL A 193 7.03 -0.02 -12.08
N ILE A 194 5.73 0.30 -12.01
CA ILE A 194 4.73 -0.48 -12.76
C ILE A 194 4.86 -0.28 -14.27
N GLU A 195 5.26 0.91 -14.71
CA GLU A 195 5.67 1.16 -16.09
C GLU A 195 6.85 0.27 -16.49
N GLY A 196 7.91 0.27 -15.68
CA GLY A 196 9.08 -0.57 -15.93
C GLY A 196 8.75 -2.05 -16.01
N ILE A 197 7.91 -2.57 -15.12
CA ILE A 197 7.44 -3.97 -15.15
C ILE A 197 6.60 -4.26 -16.38
N ARG A 198 5.87 -3.29 -16.93
CA ARG A 198 5.06 -3.51 -18.14
C ARG A 198 5.90 -3.44 -19.41
N TYR A 199 6.88 -2.55 -19.47
CA TYR A 199 7.69 -2.33 -20.67
C TYR A 199 8.98 -3.16 -20.73
N HIS A 200 9.50 -3.62 -19.58
CA HIS A 200 10.78 -4.33 -19.48
C HIS A 200 10.68 -5.58 -18.58
N ARG A 201 9.93 -6.58 -19.03
CA ARG A 201 9.96 -7.94 -18.47
C ARG A 201 11.07 -8.81 -19.05
#